data_AF-A0A5K1F7Z7-F1
#
_entry.id   AF-A0A5K1F7Z7-F1
#
_cell.length_a   1.000
_cell.length_b   1.000
_cell.length_c   1.000
_cell.angle_alpha   90.00
_cell.angle_beta   90.00
_cell.angle_gamma   90.00
#
_symmetry.space_group_name_H-M   'P 1'
#
loop_
_entity.id
_entity.type
_entity.pdbx_description
1 polymer ?
#
loop_
_entity_poly.entity_id
_entity_poly.type
_entity_poly.pdbx_seq_one_letter_code
_entity_poly.pdbx_strand_id
1 'polypeptide(L)' 'IFVFFPEEAKVGVKTIKTYTERMKSENVFRAILVVQQNLTPFARQCLQEISVKFHLEVFQ' A
#
# COMPACT_ATOMS: atom_id res chain seq x y z
N ILE A 1 -12.69 -2.75 -4.25
CA ILE A 1 -11.78 -1.78 -3.59
C ILE A 1 -11.30 -2.44 -2.32
N PHE A 2 -9.99 -2.45 -2.04
CA PHE A 2 -9.46 -2.95 -0.78
C PHE A 2 -9.13 -1.80 0.17
N VAL A 3 -9.32 -2.03 1.47
CA VAL A 3 -8.90 -1.09 2.51
C VAL A 3 -8.00 -1.85 3.46
N PHE A 4 -6.75 -1.42 3.56
CA PHE A 4 -5.72 -2.05 4.37
C PHE A 4 -5.47 -1.24 5.64
N PHE A 5 -5.48 -1.94 6.77
CA PHE A 5 -5.15 -1.40 8.10
C PHE A 5 -3.96 -2.18 8.66
N PRO A 6 -2.72 -1.83 8.27
CA PRO A 6 -1.53 -2.43 8.85
C PRO A 6 -1.46 -2.20 10.36
N GLU A 7 -1.17 -3.27 11.11
CA GLU A 7 -0.92 -3.22 12.56
C GLU A 7 0.44 -2.57 12.90
N GLU A 8 1.34 -2.51 11.92
CA GLU A 8 2.67 -1.93 12.07
C GLU A 8 2.60 -0.40 12.12
N ALA A 9 3.19 0.21 13.15
CA ALA A 9 3.24 1.67 13.25
C ALA A 9 4.00 2.30 12.07
N LYS A 10 5.09 1.66 11.60
CA LYS A 10 5.86 2.08 10.42
C LYS A 10 5.77 1.05 9.33
N VAL A 11 5.01 1.36 8.30
CA VAL A 11 4.85 0.48 7.14
C VAL A 11 6.11 0.48 6.28
N GLY A 12 6.63 -0.72 6.03
CA GLY A 12 7.79 -0.98 5.19
C GLY A 12 7.43 -1.46 3.78
N VAL A 13 8.46 -1.61 2.94
CA VAL A 13 8.33 -2.08 1.54
C VAL A 13 7.75 -3.49 1.45
N LYS A 14 8.10 -4.37 2.40
CA LYS A 14 7.64 -5.77 2.43
C LYS A 14 6.11 -5.84 2.48
N THR A 15 5.50 -5.07 3.39
CA THR A 15 4.06 -5.00 3.61
C THR A 15 3.33 -4.48 2.37
N ILE A 16 3.85 -3.43 1.72
CA ILE A 16 3.29 -2.89 0.47
C ILE A 16 3.32 -3.92 -0.65
N LYS A 17 4.43 -4.66 -0.81
CA LYS A 17 4.54 -5.71 -1.83
C LYS A 17 3.50 -6.80 -1.61
N THR A 18 3.34 -7.28 -0.38
CA THR A 18 2.33 -8.29 -0.03
C THR A 18 0.91 -7.83 -0.38
N TYR A 19 0.56 -6.58 -0.07
CA TYR A 19 -0.76 -6.04 -0.44
C TYR A 19 -0.94 -5.89 -1.95
N THR A 20 0.09 -5.46 -2.66
CA THR A 20 0.07 -5.32 -4.12
C THR A 20 -0.06 -6.67 -4.82
N GLU A 21 0.63 -7.70 -4.33
CA GLU A 21 0.50 -9.08 -4.84
C GLU A 21 -0.92 -9.62 -4.63
N ARG A 22 -1.50 -9.38 -3.45
CA ARG A 22 -2.89 -9.75 -3.16
C ARG A 22 -3.88 -9.03 -4.08
N MET A 23 -3.72 -7.72 -4.24
CA MET A 23 -4.50 -6.92 -5.19
C MET A 23 -4.42 -7.47 -6.61
N LYS A 24 -3.22 -7.83 -7.07
CA LYS A 24 -3.00 -8.42 -8.39
C LYS A 24 -3.66 -9.79 -8.54
N SER A 25 -3.55 -10.65 -7.52
CA SER A 25 -4.16 -11.98 -7.52
C SER A 25 -5.69 -11.92 -7.59
N GLU A 26 -6.30 -10.92 -6.96
CA GLU A 26 -7.75 -10.73 -6.94
C GLU A 26 -8.26 -9.77 -8.03
N ASN A 27 -7.39 -9.34 -8.96
CA ASN A 27 -7.69 -8.37 -10.02
C ASN A 27 -8.33 -7.07 -9.48
N VAL A 28 -7.90 -6.62 -8.31
CA VAL A 28 -8.34 -5.38 -7.68
C VAL A 28 -7.33 -4.28 -7.98
N PHE A 29 -7.78 -3.25 -8.71
CA PHE A 29 -6.90 -2.13 -9.11
C PHE A 29 -7.01 -0.90 -8.23
N ARG A 30 -7.85 -0.93 -7.19
CA ARG A 30 -8.12 0.20 -6.31
C ARG A 30 -7.98 -0.20 -4.85
N ALA A 31 -7.13 0.51 -4.11
CA ALA A 31 -6.99 0.30 -2.68
C ALA A 31 -6.75 1.58 -1.89
N ILE A 32 -7.07 1.50 -0.60
CA ILE A 32 -6.84 2.53 0.40
C ILE A 32 -5.94 1.91 1.47
N LEU A 33 -4.86 2.59 1.81
CA LEU A 33 -3.95 2.21 2.88
C LEU A 33 -4.08 3.21 4.03
N VAL A 34 -4.57 2.76 5.18
CA VAL A 34 -4.73 3.61 6.37
C VAL A 34 -3.58 3.31 7.33
N VAL A 35 -2.65 4.25 7.49
CA VAL A 35 -1.44 4.08 8.31
C VAL A 35 -1.54 4.90 9.59
N GLN A 36 -1.04 4.38 10.71
CA GLN A 36 -1.03 5.14 11.97
C GLN A 36 0.10 6.18 12.03
N GLN A 37 1.24 5.90 11.39
CA GLN A 37 2.34 6.84 11.24
C GLN A 37 2.84 6.89 9.80
N ASN A 38 3.70 7.87 9.54
CA ASN A 38 4.31 8.05 8.23
C ASN A 38 5.00 6.78 7.71
N LEU A 39 4.80 6.52 6.43
CA LEU A 39 5.54 5.52 5.66
C LEU A 39 7.05 5.78 5.70
N THR A 40 7.84 4.71 5.69
CA THR A 40 9.29 4.85 5.48
C THR A 40 9.58 5.44 4.09
N PRO A 41 10.69 6.17 3.88
CA PRO A 41 11.00 6.77 2.58
C PRO A 41 10.98 5.75 1.43
N PHE A 42 11.53 4.55 1.66
CA PHE A 42 11.51 3.45 0.71
C PHE A 42 10.10 2.94 0.41
N ALA A 43 9.25 2.82 1.44
CA ALA A 43 7.85 2.43 1.28
C ALA A 43 7.08 3.44 0.41
N ARG A 44 7.31 4.74 0.64
CA ARG A 44 6.70 5.81 -0.18
C ARG A 44 7.15 5.75 -1.65
N GLN A 45 8.45 5.49 -1.89
CA GLN A 45 8.97 5.33 -3.24
C GLN A 45 8.32 4.12 -3.95
N CYS A 46 8.26 2.96 -3.30
CA CYS A 46 7.59 1.79 -3.86
C CYS A 46 6.10 2.05 -4.15
N LEU A 47 5.40 2.78 -3.28
CA LEU A 47 4.00 3.16 -3.52
C LEU A 47 3.85 4.03 -4.77
N GLN A 48 4.76 4.99 -5.01
CA GLN A 48 4.72 5.81 -6.22
C GLN A 48 4.90 4.97 -7.50
N GLU A 49 5.81 3.99 -7.48
CA GLU A 49 6.02 3.07 -8.60
C GLU A 49 4.78 2.20 -8.87
N ILE A 50 4.12 1.72 -7.81
CA ILE A 50 2.91 0.89 -7.90
C ILE A 50 1.69 1.74 -8.32
N SER A 51 1.64 3.01 -7.93
CA SER A 51 0.54 3.94 -8.24
C SER A 51 0.32 4.14 -9.74
N VAL A 52 1.34 3.92 -10.56
CA VAL A 52 1.24 3.96 -12.03
C VAL A 52 0.30 2.88 -12.59
N LYS A 53 0.17 1.75 -11.88
CA LYS A 53 -0.65 0.59 -12.30
C LYS A 53 -1.90 0.37 -11.44
N PHE A 54 -1.84 0.76 -10.18
CA PHE A 54 -2.90 0.57 -9.20
C PHE A 54 -3.27 1.91 -8.59
N HIS A 55 -4.55 2.24 -8.53
CA HIS A 55 -5.01 3.45 -7.84
C HIS A 55 -4.98 3.21 -6.34
N LEU A 56 -3.88 3.62 -5.70
CA LEU A 56 -3.65 3.39 -4.28
C LEU A 56 -3.52 4.71 -3.53
N GLU A 57 -4.47 4.95 -2.63
CA GLU A 57 -4.53 6.15 -1.80
C GLU A 57 -4.06 5.84 -0.39
N VAL A 58 -3.32 6.76 0.22
CA VAL A 58 -2.82 6.61 1.60
C VAL A 58 -3.47 7.67 2.48
N PHE A 59 -4.05 7.21 3.59
CA PHE A 59 -4.60 8.06 4.65
C PHE A 59 -3.81 7.84 5.93
N GLN A 60 -3.64 8.91 6.70
CA GLN A 60 -2.97 8.90 7.99
C GLN A 60 -3.91 9.51 9.04
#